data_AF-A0A2N1MC63-F1
#
_entry.id   AF-A0A2N1MC63-F1
#
_cell.length_a   1.000
_cell.length_b   1.000
_cell.length_c   1.000
_cell.angle_alpha   90.00
_cell.angle_beta   90.00
_cell.angle_gamma   90.00
#
_symmetry.space_group_name_H-M   'P 1'
#
loop_
_entity.id
_entity.type
_entity.pdbx_description
1 polymer ?
#
loop_
_entity_poly.entity_id
_entity_poly.type
_entity_poly.pdbx_seq_one_letter_code
_entity_poly.pdbx_strand_id
1 'polypeptide(L)'
;MSVATEGSEEIFVQVTRETRQASKINQICTKIDEILAQKQNQTLVKITLPELVECNEYVQQIDGGNKTKIQFKLCLSGYTHNQNWFVTQGTDCKMMGNKYKPDVGIWFIEPTYGQRHKPFVNACPPPDVYIEIFYNRDPDRGFALEKLVVIQQNNLGIEFIGIALPDGQAPFPQNPNPGVASVPSTPVNPPNVRPSRAPYFVYWNGTNLVYYKIDWNEHLVLLCGWTMELNIVLDTISRP
;
A
#
# COMPACT_ATOMS: atom_id res chain seq x y z
N MET A 1 -18.88 28.49 -33.41
CA MET A 1 -19.30 27.18 -32.87
C MET A 1 -18.16 26.21 -33.07
N SER A 2 -17.38 25.99 -32.01
CA SER A 2 -16.31 24.99 -31.93
C SER A 2 -16.92 23.70 -31.40
N VAL A 3 -16.89 22.63 -32.21
CA VAL A 3 -17.36 21.30 -31.81
C VAL A 3 -16.17 20.50 -31.32
N ALA A 4 -16.23 20.09 -30.06
CA ALA A 4 -15.21 19.30 -29.37
C ALA A 4 -15.16 17.86 -29.93
N THR A 5 -13.97 17.39 -30.28
CA THR A 5 -13.66 16.01 -30.67
C THR A 5 -13.04 15.26 -29.48
N GLU A 6 -13.75 15.17 -28.36
CA GLU A 6 -13.27 14.44 -27.16
C GLU A 6 -13.79 12.98 -27.12
N GLY A 7 -14.76 12.62 -27.98
CA GLY A 7 -15.38 11.29 -27.95
C GLY A 7 -14.67 10.17 -28.74
N SER A 8 -13.72 10.48 -29.63
CA SER A 8 -13.11 9.45 -30.50
C SER A 8 -11.91 8.73 -29.88
N GLU A 9 -11.13 9.42 -29.04
CA GLU A 9 -9.92 8.83 -28.44
C GLU A 9 -10.26 7.85 -27.30
N GLU A 10 -11.25 8.16 -26.46
CA GLU A 10 -11.67 7.27 -25.37
C GLU A 10 -12.23 5.94 -25.89
N ILE A 11 -13.05 5.98 -26.95
CA ILE A 11 -13.59 4.78 -27.60
C ILE A 11 -12.46 3.94 -28.20
N PHE A 12 -11.47 4.57 -28.84
CA PHE A 12 -10.35 3.85 -29.45
C PHE A 12 -9.45 3.19 -28.39
N VAL A 13 -9.17 3.89 -27.28
CA VAL A 13 -8.38 3.35 -26.16
C VAL A 13 -9.11 2.19 -25.47
N GLN A 14 -10.43 2.29 -25.30
CA GLN A 14 -11.25 1.25 -24.68
C GLN A 14 -11.31 -0.01 -25.55
N VAL A 15 -11.57 0.13 -26.86
CA VAL A 15 -11.56 -0.98 -27.82
C VAL A 15 -10.17 -1.65 -27.87
N THR A 16 -9.09 -0.86 -27.85
CA THR A 16 -7.72 -1.40 -27.86
C THR A 16 -7.40 -2.18 -26.58
N ARG A 17 -7.90 -1.73 -25.41
CA ARG A 17 -7.76 -2.43 -24.13
C ARG A 17 -8.53 -3.75 -24.10
N GLU A 18 -9.78 -3.76 -24.55
CA GLU A 18 -10.61 -4.96 -24.62
C GLU A 18 -9.99 -6.01 -25.56
N THR A 19 -9.51 -5.56 -26.72
CA THR A 19 -8.84 -6.45 -27.70
C THR A 19 -7.55 -7.06 -27.13
N ARG A 20 -6.78 -6.28 -26.35
CA ARG A 20 -5.56 -6.76 -25.70
C ARG A 20 -5.85 -7.72 -24.54
N GLN A 21 -6.93 -7.50 -23.78
CA GLN A 21 -7.38 -8.43 -22.75
C GLN A 21 -7.87 -9.76 -23.35
N ALA A 22 -8.70 -9.71 -24.39
CA ALA A 22 -9.17 -10.90 -25.09
C ALA A 22 -8.00 -11.72 -25.66
N SER A 23 -6.98 -11.05 -26.22
CA SER A 23 -5.77 -11.71 -26.72
C SER A 23 -5.00 -12.45 -25.63
N LYS A 24 -4.84 -11.84 -24.44
CA LYS A 24 -4.17 -12.49 -23.31
C LYS A 24 -4.97 -13.66 -22.73
N ILE A 25 -6.29 -13.53 -22.63
CA ILE A 25 -7.17 -14.62 -22.19
C ILE A 25 -7.03 -15.81 -23.12
N ASN A 26 -7.06 -15.58 -24.44
CA ASN A 26 -6.91 -16.64 -25.42
C ASN A 26 -5.56 -17.35 -25.31
N GLN A 27 -4.46 -16.61 -25.10
CA GLN A 27 -3.12 -17.20 -24.88
C GLN A 27 -3.08 -18.09 -23.62
N ILE A 28 -3.73 -17.68 -22.54
CA ILE A 28 -3.81 -18.47 -21.30
C ILE A 28 -4.62 -19.76 -21.55
N CYS A 29 -5.78 -19.64 -22.19
CA CYS A 29 -6.62 -20.79 -22.52
C CYS A 29 -5.87 -21.82 -23.38
N THR A 30 -5.14 -21.37 -24.41
CA THR A 30 -4.33 -22.26 -25.25
C THR A 30 -3.27 -23.02 -24.44
N LYS A 31 -2.57 -22.35 -23.52
CA LYS A 31 -1.58 -23.02 -22.65
C LYS A 31 -2.21 -24.02 -21.70
N ILE A 32 -3.40 -23.74 -21.19
CA ILE A 32 -4.15 -24.70 -20.35
C ILE A 32 -4.51 -25.93 -21.17
N ASP A 33 -5.03 -25.75 -22.40
CA ASP A 33 -5.40 -26.86 -23.28
C ASP A 33 -4.19 -27.74 -23.64
N GLU A 34 -3.03 -27.13 -23.93
CA GLU A 34 -1.77 -27.85 -24.18
C GLU A 34 -1.34 -28.70 -22.96
N ILE A 35 -1.42 -28.14 -21.75
CA ILE A 35 -1.03 -28.84 -20.52
C ILE A 35 -2.00 -29.99 -20.23
N LEU A 36 -3.30 -29.79 -20.44
CA LEU A 36 -4.31 -30.83 -20.29
C LEU A 36 -4.13 -31.95 -21.32
N ALA A 37 -3.78 -31.61 -22.57
CA ALA A 37 -3.48 -32.59 -23.61
C ALA A 37 -2.25 -33.46 -23.29
N GLN A 38 -1.25 -32.92 -22.59
CA GLN A 38 -0.07 -33.68 -22.16
C GLN A 38 -0.31 -34.56 -20.92
N LYS A 39 -1.42 -34.36 -20.20
CA LYS A 39 -1.70 -34.99 -18.90
C LYS A 39 -3.00 -35.80 -18.88
N GLN A 40 -3.41 -36.34 -20.02
CA GLN A 40 -4.70 -37.02 -20.25
C GLN A 40 -5.07 -38.16 -19.28
N ASN A 41 -4.11 -38.74 -18.54
CA ASN A 41 -4.34 -39.85 -17.61
C ASN A 41 -4.37 -39.44 -16.12
N GLN A 42 -4.38 -38.14 -15.81
CA GLN A 42 -4.41 -37.64 -14.43
C GLN A 42 -5.79 -37.09 -14.08
N THR A 43 -6.35 -37.54 -12.97
CA THR A 43 -7.65 -37.05 -12.45
C THR A 43 -7.53 -35.63 -11.87
N LEU A 44 -6.31 -35.19 -11.55
CA LEU A 44 -6.02 -33.87 -11.00
C LEU A 44 -4.69 -33.36 -11.56
N VAL A 45 -4.74 -32.30 -12.38
CA VAL A 45 -3.57 -31.67 -12.97
C VAL A 45 -3.32 -30.35 -12.26
N LYS A 46 -2.24 -30.26 -11.49
CA LYS A 46 -1.81 -29.00 -10.85
C LYS A 46 -1.05 -28.16 -11.87
N ILE A 47 -1.73 -27.18 -12.46
CA ILE A 47 -1.11 -26.22 -13.38
C ILE A 47 -0.48 -25.10 -12.56
N THR A 48 0.83 -24.91 -12.71
CA THR A 48 1.53 -23.73 -12.18
C THR A 48 1.84 -22.85 -13.38
N LEU A 49 1.14 -21.72 -13.52
CA LEU A 49 1.38 -20.76 -14.59
C LEU A 49 2.41 -19.73 -14.11
N PRO A 50 3.69 -19.83 -14.50
CA PRO A 50 4.70 -18.86 -14.09
C PRO A 50 4.42 -17.45 -14.63
N GLU A 51 3.62 -17.33 -15.69
CA GLU A 51 3.23 -16.04 -16.29
C GLU A 51 2.04 -15.36 -15.62
N LEU A 52 1.38 -16.01 -14.64
CA LEU A 52 0.37 -15.35 -13.82
C LEU A 52 0.96 -14.54 -12.66
N VAL A 53 2.29 -14.52 -12.47
CA VAL A 53 2.90 -13.60 -11.49
C VAL A 53 2.59 -12.14 -11.87
N GLU A 54 2.56 -11.81 -13.16
CA GLU A 54 2.09 -10.50 -13.64
C GLU A 54 0.56 -10.31 -13.54
N CYS A 55 -0.22 -11.39 -13.49
CA CYS A 55 -1.67 -11.31 -13.25
C CYS A 55 -2.05 -11.27 -11.77
N ASN A 56 -1.19 -11.76 -10.86
CA ASN A 56 -1.33 -11.55 -9.42
C ASN A 56 -1.19 -10.07 -9.06
N GLU A 57 -0.38 -9.32 -9.82
CA GLU A 57 -0.28 -7.85 -9.72
C GLU A 57 -1.63 -7.16 -10.02
N TYR A 58 -2.52 -7.80 -10.79
CA TYR A 58 -3.87 -7.29 -11.14
C TYR A 58 -4.99 -7.73 -10.20
N VAL A 59 -4.74 -8.65 -9.27
CA VAL A 59 -5.57 -8.83 -8.07
C VAL A 59 -5.00 -7.95 -6.96
N GLN A 60 -4.57 -6.73 -7.29
CA GLN A 60 -4.55 -5.66 -6.30
C GLN A 60 -5.99 -5.51 -5.83
N GLN A 61 -6.25 -6.01 -4.64
CA GLN A 61 -7.46 -5.72 -3.87
C GLN A 61 -7.71 -4.22 -4.04
N ILE A 62 -8.80 -3.85 -4.71
CA ILE A 62 -9.13 -2.44 -4.96
C ILE A 62 -9.08 -1.76 -3.60
N ASP A 63 -8.11 -0.87 -3.42
CA ASP A 63 -8.01 -0.07 -2.21
C ASP A 63 -9.35 0.66 -2.05
N GLY A 64 -10.14 0.25 -1.06
CA GLY A 64 -11.43 0.88 -0.80
C GLY A 64 -11.23 2.36 -0.50
N GLY A 65 -12.26 3.18 -0.71
CA GLY A 65 -12.15 4.64 -0.55
C GLY A 65 -11.60 5.10 0.81
N ASN A 66 -11.77 4.30 1.87
CA ASN A 66 -11.14 4.57 3.17
C ASN A 66 -9.61 4.52 3.11
N LYS A 67 -9.04 3.50 2.48
CA LYS A 67 -7.59 3.34 2.36
C LYS A 67 -6.98 4.48 1.54
N THR A 68 -7.54 4.79 0.37
CA THR A 68 -7.09 5.92 -0.47
C THR A 68 -7.22 7.27 0.25
N LYS A 69 -8.30 7.48 1.02
CA LYS A 69 -8.47 8.72 1.79
C LYS A 69 -7.46 8.85 2.93
N ILE A 70 -7.07 7.74 3.57
CA ILE A 70 -5.99 7.73 4.57
C ILE A 70 -4.65 8.03 3.91
N GLN A 71 -4.32 7.38 2.78
CA GLN A 71 -3.10 7.67 2.00
C GLN A 71 -2.99 9.17 1.70
N PHE A 72 -4.08 9.78 1.22
CA PHE A 72 -4.15 11.21 0.96
C PHE A 72 -3.89 12.09 2.18
N LYS A 73 -4.58 11.84 3.28
CA LYS A 73 -4.39 12.62 4.51
C LYS A 73 -2.98 12.47 5.10
N LEU A 74 -2.40 11.27 5.03
CA LEU A 74 -1.03 11.02 5.47
C LEU A 74 -0.02 11.78 4.61
N CYS A 75 -0.17 11.75 3.28
CA CYS A 75 0.69 12.54 2.40
C CYS A 75 0.59 14.04 2.67
N LEU A 76 -0.63 14.56 2.83
CA LEU A 76 -0.84 15.96 3.15
C LEU A 76 -0.20 16.34 4.49
N SER A 77 -0.34 15.48 5.51
CA SER A 77 0.26 15.68 6.83
C SER A 77 1.80 15.69 6.76
N GLY A 78 2.41 14.71 6.10
CA GLY A 78 3.86 14.65 5.91
C GLY A 78 4.41 15.85 5.14
N TYR A 79 3.74 16.26 4.06
CA TYR A 79 4.12 17.43 3.28
C TYR A 79 3.96 18.74 4.09
N THR A 80 2.90 18.85 4.89
CA THR A 80 2.68 20.01 5.77
C THR A 80 3.74 20.11 6.85
N HIS A 81 4.18 18.97 7.40
CA HIS A 81 5.27 18.92 8.37
C HIS A 81 6.59 19.44 7.79
N ASN A 82 6.94 19.05 6.55
CA ASN A 82 8.12 19.57 5.88
C ASN A 82 7.95 19.61 4.35
N GLN A 83 7.85 20.83 3.81
CA GLN A 83 7.63 21.05 2.37
C GLN A 83 8.85 20.76 1.50
N ASN A 84 10.04 20.59 2.10
CA ASN A 84 11.24 20.19 1.36
C ASN A 84 11.29 18.67 1.11
N TRP A 85 10.44 17.89 1.78
CA TRP A 85 10.35 16.45 1.55
C TRP A 85 9.52 16.16 0.32
N PHE A 86 9.93 15.14 -0.42
CA PHE A 86 9.09 14.57 -1.46
C PHE A 86 8.17 13.53 -0.83
N VAL A 87 6.88 13.83 -0.76
CA VAL A 87 5.85 13.01 -0.12
C VAL A 87 4.81 12.62 -1.15
N THR A 88 4.58 11.32 -1.33
CA THR A 88 3.71 10.84 -2.41
C THR A 88 3.06 9.49 -2.09
N GLN A 89 1.93 9.21 -2.74
CA GLN A 89 1.18 7.96 -2.62
C GLN A 89 1.56 7.02 -3.75
N GLY A 90 1.54 5.71 -3.49
CA GLY A 90 1.55 4.67 -4.52
C GLY A 90 2.66 4.81 -5.58
N THR A 91 3.82 5.35 -5.21
CA THR A 91 4.90 5.64 -6.15
C THR A 91 5.79 4.42 -6.30
N ASP A 92 5.88 3.93 -7.53
CA ASP A 92 6.75 2.80 -7.85
C ASP A 92 8.22 3.20 -7.76
N CYS A 93 9.00 2.35 -7.11
CA CYS A 93 10.45 2.50 -7.01
C CYS A 93 11.14 1.14 -7.14
N LYS A 94 12.17 1.05 -8.00
CA LYS A 94 13.06 -0.11 -8.03
C LYS A 94 14.24 0.12 -7.07
N MET A 95 14.19 -0.51 -5.90
CA MET A 95 15.27 -0.48 -4.92
C MET A 95 16.04 -1.80 -5.01
N MET A 96 17.36 -1.73 -5.28
CA MET A 96 18.25 -2.89 -5.24
C MET A 96 17.75 -4.11 -6.04
N GLY A 97 17.14 -3.85 -7.21
CA GLY A 97 16.62 -4.89 -8.10
C GLY A 97 15.16 -5.28 -7.88
N ASN A 98 14.59 -4.99 -6.70
CA ASN A 98 13.20 -5.31 -6.36
C ASN A 98 12.27 -4.12 -6.60
N LYS A 99 11.03 -4.38 -7.03
CA LYS A 99 9.99 -3.35 -7.13
C LYS A 99 9.38 -3.11 -5.76
N TYR A 100 9.27 -1.85 -5.37
CA TYR A 100 8.57 -1.40 -4.17
C TYR A 100 7.57 -0.34 -4.55
N LYS A 101 6.46 -0.34 -3.83
CA LYS A 101 5.39 0.62 -4.01
C LYS A 101 4.75 0.81 -2.63
N PRO A 102 5.28 1.73 -1.81
CA PRO A 102 4.62 2.07 -0.55
C PRO A 102 3.25 2.69 -0.87
N ASP A 103 2.30 2.49 0.02
CA ASP A 103 1.03 3.22 -0.05
C ASP A 103 1.26 4.72 0.17
N VAL A 104 2.17 5.07 1.08
CA VAL A 104 2.73 6.41 1.25
C VAL A 104 4.24 6.32 1.46
N GLY A 105 5.00 7.02 0.61
CA GLY A 105 6.45 7.15 0.73
C GLY A 105 6.86 8.59 0.99
N ILE A 106 7.89 8.76 1.83
CA ILE A 106 8.50 10.05 2.15
C ILE A 106 10.00 9.95 1.88
N TRP A 107 10.52 10.90 1.12
CA TRP A 107 11.95 11.07 0.87
C TRP A 107 12.40 12.44 1.36
N PHE A 108 13.42 12.48 2.21
CA PHE A 108 14.00 13.71 2.72
C PHE A 108 14.77 14.47 1.65
N ILE A 109 15.28 13.75 0.64
CA ILE A 109 15.87 14.30 -0.56
C ILE A 109 14.99 13.88 -1.74
N GLU A 110 14.45 14.88 -2.44
CA GLU A 110 13.60 14.62 -3.60
C GLU A 110 14.34 13.78 -4.67
N PRO A 111 13.76 12.64 -5.10
CA PRO A 111 14.34 11.87 -6.19
C PRO A 111 14.43 12.71 -7.47
N THR A 112 15.49 12.49 -8.25
CA THR A 112 15.71 13.21 -9.51
C THR A 112 14.54 13.06 -10.46
N TYR A 113 14.39 13.99 -11.41
CA TYR A 113 13.35 13.91 -12.45
C TYR A 113 13.36 12.55 -13.18
N GLY A 114 14.54 12.05 -13.53
CA GLY A 114 14.68 10.75 -14.19
C GLY A 114 14.17 9.59 -13.33
N GLN A 115 14.44 9.61 -12.03
CA GLN A 115 13.95 8.59 -11.09
C GLN A 115 12.43 8.66 -10.92
N ARG A 116 11.84 9.86 -10.85
CA ARG A 116 10.38 10.01 -10.72
C ARG A 116 9.63 9.68 -12.02
N HIS A 117 10.21 10.02 -13.16
CA HIS A 117 9.58 9.83 -14.46
C HIS A 117 9.75 8.41 -15.01
N LYS A 118 10.88 7.74 -14.70
CA LYS A 118 11.19 6.38 -15.16
C LYS A 118 11.84 5.53 -14.05
N PRO A 119 11.13 5.24 -12.94
CA PRO A 119 11.70 4.61 -11.73
C PRO A 119 12.22 3.17 -11.93
N PHE A 120 11.82 2.49 -13.01
CA PHE A 120 12.31 1.15 -13.35
C PHE A 120 13.56 1.15 -14.22
N VAL A 121 13.81 2.26 -14.93
CA VAL A 121 15.02 2.47 -15.76
C VAL A 121 16.09 3.13 -14.91
N ASN A 122 15.70 4.14 -14.14
CA ASN A 122 16.57 4.88 -13.24
C ASN A 122 16.32 4.41 -11.82
N ALA A 123 17.24 3.63 -11.25
CA ALA A 123 17.14 3.18 -9.86
C ALA A 123 16.91 4.40 -8.94
N CYS A 124 15.85 4.33 -8.15
CA CYS A 124 15.44 5.38 -7.23
C CYS A 124 15.98 5.07 -5.82
N PRO A 125 16.23 6.10 -5.02
CA PRO A 125 16.56 5.90 -3.62
C PRO A 125 15.35 5.27 -2.90
N PRO A 126 15.57 4.43 -1.87
CA PRO A 126 14.51 4.06 -0.96
C PRO A 126 13.87 5.29 -0.32
N PRO A 127 12.58 5.24 0.04
CA PRO A 127 12.02 6.26 0.92
C PRO A 127 12.65 6.16 2.31
N ASP A 128 12.75 7.29 2.99
CA ASP A 128 13.17 7.36 4.38
C ASP A 128 12.05 6.92 5.34
N VAL A 129 10.79 7.17 4.97
CA VAL A 129 9.60 6.64 5.66
C VAL A 129 8.74 5.84 4.69
N TYR A 130 8.44 4.59 5.05
CA TYR A 130 7.69 3.63 4.23
C TYR A 130 6.41 3.22 4.96
N ILE A 131 5.25 3.60 4.43
CA ILE A 131 3.96 3.30 5.04
C ILE A 131 3.16 2.33 4.15
N GLU A 132 2.64 1.28 4.77
CA GLU A 132 1.67 0.34 4.19
C GLU A 132 0.37 0.40 4.98
N ILE A 133 -0.75 0.41 4.28
CA ILE A 133 -2.09 0.39 4.85
C ILE A 133 -2.76 -0.89 4.34
N PHE A 134 -3.25 -1.72 5.25
CA PHE A 134 -3.80 -3.03 4.91
C PHE A 134 -5.01 -3.34 5.76
N TYR A 135 -5.93 -4.15 5.26
CA TYR A 135 -7.00 -4.73 6.06
C TYR A 135 -6.44 -5.82 6.98
N ASN A 136 -6.95 -5.89 8.20
CA ASN A 136 -6.57 -6.88 9.20
C ASN A 136 -7.17 -8.26 8.90
N ARG A 137 -6.91 -8.77 7.70
CA ARG A 137 -7.20 -10.10 7.20
C ARG A 137 -6.02 -10.62 6.39
N ASP A 138 -5.86 -11.93 6.37
CA ASP A 138 -4.93 -12.56 5.45
C ASP A 138 -5.67 -12.81 4.11
N PRO A 139 -4.99 -12.68 2.96
CA PRO A 139 -3.54 -12.53 2.81
C PRO A 139 -3.01 -11.08 2.89
N ASP A 140 -3.88 -10.08 3.01
CA ASP A 140 -3.50 -8.65 2.90
C ASP A 140 -2.44 -8.23 3.94
N ARG A 141 -2.66 -8.57 5.21
CA ARG A 141 -1.66 -8.36 6.27
C ARG A 141 -0.34 -9.07 5.98
N GLY A 142 -0.38 -10.31 5.51
CA GLY A 142 0.80 -11.09 5.15
C GLY A 142 1.63 -10.37 4.09
N PHE A 143 1.01 -9.93 3.00
CA PHE A 143 1.68 -9.20 1.93
C PHE A 143 2.27 -7.86 2.39
N ALA A 144 1.58 -7.11 3.25
CA ALA A 144 2.12 -5.87 3.80
C ALA A 144 3.40 -6.10 4.64
N LEU A 145 3.44 -7.19 5.42
CA LEU A 145 4.58 -7.51 6.30
C LEU A 145 5.70 -8.29 5.59
N GLU A 146 5.44 -9.00 4.51
CA GLU A 146 6.49 -9.63 3.70
C GLU A 146 7.48 -8.58 3.15
N LYS A 147 6.97 -7.41 2.76
CA LYS A 147 7.80 -6.27 2.30
C LYS A 147 8.77 -5.79 3.38
N LEU A 148 8.37 -5.85 4.66
CA LEU A 148 9.19 -5.40 5.78
C LEU A 148 10.47 -6.22 5.92
N VAL A 149 10.43 -7.53 5.74
CA VAL A 149 11.63 -8.39 5.83
C VAL A 149 12.69 -7.93 4.83
N VAL A 150 12.25 -7.60 3.62
CA VAL A 150 13.15 -7.11 2.57
C VAL A 150 13.66 -5.71 2.89
N ILE A 151 12.81 -4.82 3.42
CA ILE A 151 13.23 -3.48 3.88
C ILE A 151 14.32 -3.61 4.97
N GLN A 152 14.09 -4.43 6.00
CA GLN A 152 15.02 -4.62 7.12
C GLN A 152 16.36 -5.20 6.69
N GLN A 153 16.38 -6.14 5.76
CA GLN A 153 17.63 -6.76 5.29
C GLN A 153 18.51 -5.81 4.48
N ASN A 154 17.90 -4.84 3.80
CA ASN A 154 18.60 -4.05 2.80
C ASN A 154 18.84 -2.60 3.20
N ASN A 155 17.98 -2.00 4.03
CA ASN A 155 18.20 -0.66 4.57
C ASN A 155 17.51 -0.48 5.93
N LEU A 156 18.30 -0.61 7.00
CA LEU A 156 17.84 -0.43 8.37
C LEU A 156 17.47 1.02 8.73
N GLY A 157 17.84 2.00 7.88
CA GLY A 157 17.51 3.40 8.08
C GLY A 157 16.08 3.78 7.70
N ILE A 158 15.32 2.88 7.07
CA ILE A 158 13.93 3.13 6.68
C ILE A 158 13.01 2.99 7.89
N GLU A 159 12.27 4.04 8.20
CA GLU A 159 11.19 3.99 9.19
C GLU A 159 9.95 3.35 8.56
N PHE A 160 9.58 2.16 9.01
CA PHE A 160 8.43 1.43 8.50
C PHE A 160 7.22 1.56 9.42
N ILE A 161 6.06 1.87 8.84
CA ILE A 161 4.76 1.88 9.51
C ILE A 161 3.77 1.01 8.74
N GLY A 162 3.19 0.02 9.41
CA GLY A 162 2.07 -0.75 8.89
C GLY A 162 0.78 -0.39 9.61
N ILE A 163 -0.23 0.13 8.92
CA ILE A 163 -1.53 0.52 9.49
C ILE A 163 -2.58 -0.52 9.13
N ALA A 164 -3.12 -1.19 10.14
CA ALA A 164 -4.14 -2.20 9.99
C ALA A 164 -5.55 -1.61 10.12
N LEU A 165 -6.37 -1.80 9.10
CA LEU A 165 -7.78 -1.37 9.03
C LEU A 165 -8.73 -2.54 9.35
N PRO A 166 -9.94 -2.29 9.87
CA PRO A 166 -10.95 -3.31 10.02
C PRO A 166 -11.48 -3.80 8.64
N ASP A 167 -11.62 -5.10 8.46
CA ASP A 167 -12.04 -5.72 7.18
C ASP A 167 -13.57 -5.82 6.98
N GLY A 168 -14.31 -6.11 8.05
CA GLY A 168 -15.75 -6.35 7.97
C GLY A 168 -16.54 -5.85 9.18
N GLN A 169 -15.99 -4.90 9.93
CA GLN A 169 -16.65 -4.38 11.13
C GLN A 169 -17.52 -3.17 10.81
N ALA A 170 -18.51 -2.92 11.66
CA ALA A 170 -19.26 -1.68 11.69
C ALA A 170 -18.30 -0.47 11.76
N PRO A 171 -18.73 0.73 11.30
CA PRO A 171 -17.92 1.93 11.41
C PRO A 171 -17.34 2.11 12.81
N PHE A 172 -16.13 2.65 12.89
CA PHE A 172 -15.51 2.94 14.18
C PHE A 172 -16.34 4.02 14.91
N PRO A 173 -16.53 3.94 16.24
CA PRO A 173 -17.27 4.96 16.99
C PRO A 173 -16.67 6.35 16.82
N GLN A 174 -17.51 7.39 16.75
CA GLN A 174 -17.08 8.78 16.68
C GLN A 174 -16.16 9.18 17.83
N ASN A 175 -15.33 10.20 17.58
CA ASN A 175 -14.47 10.78 18.61
C ASN A 175 -15.34 11.36 19.74
N PRO A 176 -15.26 10.82 20.97
CA PRO A 176 -16.05 11.34 22.09
C PRO A 176 -15.59 12.72 22.55
N ASN A 177 -14.36 13.12 22.22
CA ASN A 177 -13.74 14.36 22.67
C ASN A 177 -13.04 15.08 21.49
N PRO A 178 -13.81 15.60 20.51
CA PRO A 178 -13.23 16.30 19.37
C PRO A 178 -12.55 17.60 19.80
N GLY A 179 -11.40 17.91 19.19
CA GLY A 179 -10.65 19.16 19.43
C GLY A 179 -9.72 19.15 20.65
N VAL A 180 -9.64 18.05 21.39
CA VAL A 180 -8.65 17.87 22.45
C VAL A 180 -7.26 17.65 21.83
N ALA A 181 -6.23 18.20 22.49
CA ALA A 181 -4.84 18.02 22.09
C ALA A 181 -4.46 16.53 22.11
N SER A 182 -3.73 16.10 21.08
CA SER A 182 -3.30 14.71 20.99
C SER A 182 -2.16 14.40 21.97
N VAL A 183 -2.08 13.15 22.41
CA VAL A 183 -1.01 12.64 23.28
C VAL A 183 -0.20 11.53 22.60
N PRO A 184 1.07 11.29 22.99
CA PRO A 184 1.84 10.20 22.41
C PRO A 184 1.16 8.83 22.65
N SER A 185 1.09 8.03 21.59
CA SER A 185 0.53 6.67 21.65
C SER A 185 1.44 5.76 22.46
N THR A 186 0.85 4.87 23.26
CA THR A 186 1.62 3.89 24.04
C THR A 186 1.65 2.52 23.36
N PRO A 187 2.80 1.82 23.34
CA PRO A 187 2.87 0.45 22.85
C PRO A 187 1.90 -0.46 23.61
N VAL A 188 1.38 -1.47 22.93
CA VAL A 188 0.68 -2.56 23.62
C VAL A 188 1.63 -3.29 24.56
N ASN A 189 1.09 -3.85 25.64
CA ASN A 189 1.89 -4.66 26.58
C ASN A 189 1.43 -6.12 26.50
N PRO A 190 2.31 -7.06 26.09
CA PRO A 190 3.70 -6.88 25.65
C PRO A 190 3.82 -6.30 24.22
N PRO A 191 4.89 -5.53 23.90
CA PRO A 191 5.00 -4.68 22.70
C PRO A 191 5.06 -5.42 21.38
N ASN A 192 5.49 -6.68 21.40
CA ASN A 192 5.61 -7.54 20.23
C ASN A 192 4.36 -8.38 19.96
N VAL A 193 3.30 -8.24 20.76
CA VAL A 193 2.05 -8.97 20.56
C VAL A 193 1.07 -8.12 19.76
N ARG A 194 0.80 -8.57 18.54
CA ARG A 194 -0.16 -7.95 17.64
C ARG A 194 -1.57 -7.91 18.23
N PRO A 195 -2.27 -6.76 18.19
CA PRO A 195 -3.70 -6.69 18.49
C PRO A 195 -4.53 -7.62 17.59
N SER A 196 -5.47 -8.35 18.17
CA SER A 196 -6.36 -9.23 17.41
C SER A 196 -7.37 -8.45 16.55
N ARG A 197 -7.73 -7.23 16.97
CA ARG A 197 -8.69 -6.35 16.30
C ARG A 197 -8.03 -5.07 15.82
N ALA A 198 -8.39 -4.65 14.62
CA ALA A 198 -8.09 -3.34 14.07
C ALA A 198 -9.09 -2.29 14.59
N PRO A 199 -8.75 -0.98 14.54
CA PRO A 199 -7.51 -0.42 14.00
C PRO A 199 -6.31 -0.54 14.95
N TYR A 200 -5.15 -0.82 14.39
CA TYR A 200 -3.85 -0.81 15.08
C TYR A 200 -2.76 -0.42 14.08
N PHE A 201 -1.59 -0.04 14.56
CA PHE A 201 -0.40 0.04 13.71
C PHE A 201 0.76 -0.76 14.28
N VAL A 202 1.67 -1.12 13.40
CA VAL A 202 2.97 -1.69 13.72
C VAL A 202 4.04 -0.70 13.26
N TYR A 203 4.99 -0.43 14.14
CA TYR A 203 6.12 0.46 13.88
C TYR A 203 7.42 -0.31 14.02
N TRP A 204 8.29 -0.18 13.03
CA TRP A 204 9.66 -0.65 13.11
C TRP A 204 10.55 0.46 13.66
N ASN A 205 11.05 0.29 14.88
CA ASN A 205 11.90 1.29 15.52
C ASN A 205 13.41 1.10 15.24
N GLY A 206 13.76 0.36 14.19
CA GLY A 206 15.14 -0.01 13.86
C GLY A 206 15.64 -1.30 14.53
N THR A 207 14.92 -1.86 15.51
CA THR A 207 15.33 -3.11 16.19
C THR A 207 14.19 -4.09 16.42
N ASN A 208 13.00 -3.61 16.79
CA ASN A 208 11.84 -4.45 17.07
C ASN A 208 10.61 -3.92 16.34
N LEU A 209 9.71 -4.85 15.99
CA LEU A 209 8.35 -4.49 15.62
C LEU A 209 7.55 -4.25 16.89
N VAL A 210 7.04 -3.03 17.02
CA VAL A 210 6.26 -2.58 18.16
C VAL A 210 4.84 -2.30 17.69
N TYR A 211 3.87 -2.91 18.36
CA TYR A 211 2.46 -2.74 18.04
C TYR A 211 1.80 -1.71 18.95
N TYR A 212 0.83 -1.00 18.41
CA TYR A 212 0.05 0.04 19.08
C TYR A 212 -1.40 -0.10 18.67
N LYS A 213 -2.33 0.09 19.60
CA LYS A 213 -3.73 0.33 19.23
C LYS A 213 -3.83 1.74 18.66
N ILE A 214 -4.81 1.94 17.77
CA ILE A 214 -5.15 3.27 17.28
C ILE A 214 -6.35 3.75 18.08
N ASP A 215 -6.14 4.79 18.89
CA ASP A 215 -7.16 5.43 19.71
C ASP A 215 -7.29 6.93 19.37
N TRP A 216 -8.42 7.51 19.78
CA TRP A 216 -8.75 8.91 19.50
C TRP A 216 -7.80 9.86 20.24
N ASN A 217 -7.41 10.94 19.57
CA ASN A 217 -6.54 11.99 20.10
C ASN A 217 -5.17 11.44 20.56
N GLU A 218 -4.64 10.46 19.84
CA GLU A 218 -3.28 9.99 20.00
C GLU A 218 -2.45 10.29 18.74
N HIS A 219 -1.13 10.36 18.91
CA HIS A 219 -0.18 10.53 17.80
C HIS A 219 1.05 9.64 17.96
N LEU A 220 1.73 9.38 16.86
CA LEU A 220 3.07 8.78 16.84
C LEU A 220 4.09 9.85 16.45
N VAL A 221 5.16 9.99 17.21
CA VAL A 221 6.32 10.81 16.80
C VAL A 221 7.36 9.89 16.17
N LEU A 222 7.64 10.09 14.89
CA LEU A 222 8.66 9.35 14.14
C LEU A 222 10.06 9.89 14.46
N LEU A 223 11.11 9.11 14.16
CA LEU A 223 12.51 9.54 14.36
C LEU A 223 12.85 10.77 13.52
N CYS A 224 12.22 10.93 12.36
CA CYS A 224 12.33 12.11 11.52
C CYS A 224 11.68 13.38 12.08
N GLY A 225 11.05 13.30 13.26
CA GLY A 225 10.38 14.42 13.93
C GLY A 225 8.93 14.66 13.48
N TRP A 226 8.46 13.92 12.48
CA TRP A 226 7.06 14.01 12.05
C TRP A 226 6.13 13.46 13.11
N THR A 227 5.15 14.27 13.52
CA THR A 227 4.04 13.86 14.39
C THR A 227 2.88 13.39 13.53
N MET A 228 2.68 12.07 13.47
CA MET A 228 1.60 11.43 12.74
C MET A 228 0.36 11.31 13.66
N GLU A 229 -0.61 12.20 13.44
CA GLU A 229 -1.90 12.19 14.14
C GLU A 229 -2.74 10.95 13.79
N LEU A 230 -3.13 10.16 14.79
CA LEU A 230 -3.91 8.93 14.56
C LEU A 230 -5.38 9.21 14.20
N ASN A 231 -5.88 10.40 14.52
CA ASN A 231 -7.18 10.89 14.07
C ASN A 231 -7.31 10.84 12.54
N ILE A 232 -6.21 10.95 11.78
CA ILE A 232 -6.21 10.79 10.31
C ILE A 232 -6.87 9.47 9.89
N VAL A 233 -6.57 8.38 10.61
CA VAL A 233 -7.13 7.05 10.37
C VAL A 233 -8.57 6.99 10.84
N LEU A 234 -8.81 7.35 12.11
CA LEU A 234 -10.11 7.17 12.75
C LEU A 234 -11.22 8.06 12.16
N ASP A 235 -10.92 9.30 11.78
CA ASP A 235 -11.85 10.20 11.06
C ASP A 235 -12.30 9.62 9.71
N THR A 236 -11.51 8.72 9.15
CA THR A 236 -11.77 8.15 7.84
C THR A 236 -12.62 6.87 7.93
N ILE A 237 -12.45 6.08 8.99
CA ILE A 237 -13.17 4.82 9.18
C ILE A 237 -14.35 4.91 10.16
N SER A 238 -14.53 6.07 10.80
CA SER A 238 -15.70 6.36 11.64
C SER A 238 -16.87 6.91 10.81
N ARG A 239 -18.08 6.77 11.33
CA ARG A 239 -19.29 7.42 10.81
C ARG A 239 -20.06 8.12 11.94
N PRO A 240 -20.78 9.21 11.66
CA PRO A 240 -21.75 9.78 12.59
C PRO A 240 -22.82 8.77 13.00
#